data_AF-A0A1H6EDH2-F1
#
_entry.id   AF-A0A1H6EDH2-F1
#
_cell.length_a   1.000
_cell.length_b   1.000
_cell.length_c   1.000
_cell.angle_alpha   90.00
_cell.angle_beta   90.00
_cell.angle_gamma   90.00
#
_symmetry.space_group_name_H-M   'P 1'
#
loop_
_entity.id
_entity.type
_entity.pdbx_description
1 polymer ?
#
loop_
_entity_poly.entity_id
_entity_poly.type
_entity_poly.pdbx_seq_one_letter_code
_entity_poly.pdbx_strand_id
1 'polypeptide(L)'
;MDPAASPRVLVIGLDPYRVPGPWDPEPVVRAIEEGLAEFAEHGVGVETCLIGLDGGDDVDGVLGNALRAHPWDCVTVGGGLRHSDDQVELLEQVINLVRRHAPDAAIAFNSSPATTYAAAARWIDR
;
A
#
# COMPACT_ATOMS: atom_id res chain seq x y z
N MET A 1 -29.34 3.24 12.45
CA MET A 1 -28.19 2.47 11.91
C MET A 1 -27.54 3.42 10.93
N ASP A 2 -26.41 4.01 11.29
CA ASP A 2 -25.62 4.72 10.28
C ASP A 2 -25.28 3.70 9.19
N PRO A 3 -25.38 4.04 7.89
CA PRO A 3 -24.82 3.19 6.87
C PRO A 3 -23.35 2.98 7.26
N ALA A 4 -22.94 1.72 7.43
CA ALA A 4 -21.55 1.40 7.71
C ALA A 4 -20.71 2.11 6.66
N ALA A 5 -19.76 2.95 7.08
CA ALA A 5 -18.89 3.65 6.17
C ALA A 5 -18.18 2.61 5.29
N SER A 6 -18.04 2.88 3.99
CA SER A 6 -17.28 2.02 3.08
C SER A 6 -15.89 1.75 3.65
N PRO A 7 -15.40 0.49 3.63
CA PRO A 7 -14.06 0.19 4.09
C PRO A 7 -13.01 1.01 3.35
N ARG A 8 -11.91 1.33 4.04
CA ARG A 8 -10.81 2.13 3.51
C ARG A 8 -9.50 1.39 3.57
N VAL A 9 -8.77 1.42 2.47
CA VAL A 9 -7.50 0.73 2.30
C VAL A 9 -6.41 1.70 1.88
N LEU A 10 -5.28 1.65 2.58
CA LEU A 10 -4.06 2.32 2.17
C LEU A 10 -3.13 1.31 1.49
N VAL A 11 -2.63 1.63 0.30
CA VAL A 11 -1.64 0.82 -0.41
C VAL A 11 -0.29 1.50 -0.30
N ILE A 12 0.62 0.91 0.47
CA ILE A 12 2.01 1.35 0.59
C ILE A 12 2.87 0.57 -0.40
N GLY A 13 3.67 1.26 -1.21
CA GLY A 13 4.51 0.61 -2.22
C GLY A 13 5.70 1.47 -2.63
N LEU A 14 6.44 0.98 -3.62
CA LEU A 14 7.48 1.75 -4.28
C LEU A 14 6.90 2.45 -5.51
N ASP A 15 7.33 3.67 -5.78
CA ASP A 15 7.05 4.37 -7.02
C ASP A 15 7.85 3.71 -8.16
N PRO A 16 7.19 3.10 -9.16
CA PRO A 16 7.86 2.43 -10.28
C PRO A 16 8.88 3.32 -11.00
N TYR A 17 8.64 4.63 -11.10
CA TYR A 17 9.56 5.54 -11.80
C TYR A 17 10.78 5.93 -10.97
N ARG A 18 10.77 5.66 -9.67
CA ARG A 18 11.84 6.02 -8.71
C ARG A 18 12.55 4.80 -8.13
N VAL A 19 12.40 3.64 -8.76
CA VAL A 19 13.18 2.43 -8.46
C VAL A 19 14.31 2.29 -9.50
N PRO A 20 15.59 2.16 -9.09
CA PRO A 20 16.73 2.13 -9.99
C PRO A 20 16.66 1.07 -11.10
N GLY A 21 17.14 1.47 -12.29
CA GLY A 21 17.20 0.66 -13.51
C GLY A 21 18.33 -0.39 -13.54
N PRO A 22 18.44 -1.16 -14.64
CA PRO A 22 17.72 -0.99 -15.91
C PRO A 22 16.44 -1.85 -16.00
N TRP A 23 15.27 -1.21 -16.11
CA TRP A 23 13.98 -1.88 -16.39
C TRP A 23 12.93 -0.84 -16.86
N ASP A 24 11.81 -1.32 -17.42
CA ASP A 24 10.69 -0.49 -17.88
C ASP A 24 9.57 -0.46 -16.82
N PRO A 25 9.18 0.71 -16.28
CA PRO A 25 8.15 0.84 -15.26
C PRO A 25 6.72 0.63 -15.75
N GLU A 26 6.45 0.84 -17.04
CA GLU A 26 5.08 0.88 -17.60
C GLU A 26 4.24 -0.38 -17.32
N PRO A 27 4.78 -1.62 -17.42
CA PRO A 27 4.02 -2.81 -17.08
C PRO A 27 3.57 -2.87 -15.62
N VAL A 28 4.38 -2.34 -14.69
CA VAL A 28 4.06 -2.31 -13.26
C VAL A 28 3.02 -1.23 -12.98
N VAL A 29 3.16 -0.05 -13.59
CA VAL A 29 2.18 1.05 -13.47
C VAL A 29 0.80 0.58 -13.89
N ARG A 30 0.68 -0.02 -15.09
CA ARG A 30 -0.60 -0.57 -15.57
C ARG A 30 -1.18 -1.62 -14.62
N ALA A 31 -0.35 -2.51 -14.06
CA ALA A 31 -0.82 -3.52 -13.12
C ALA A 31 -1.27 -2.91 -11.77
N ILE A 32 -0.68 -1.79 -11.35
CA ILE A 32 -1.15 -1.01 -10.18
C ILE A 32 -2.52 -0.41 -10.51
N GLU A 33 -2.68 0.23 -11.66
CA GLU A 33 -3.95 0.83 -12.09
C GLU A 33 -5.08 -0.21 -12.15
N GLU A 34 -4.82 -1.37 -12.76
CA GLU A 34 -5.75 -2.51 -12.80
C GLU A 34 -6.15 -2.96 -11.39
N GLY A 35 -5.18 -3.14 -10.49
CA GLY A 35 -5.44 -3.56 -9.11
C GLY A 35 -6.17 -2.51 -8.27
N LEU A 36 -6.02 -1.22 -8.57
CA LEU A 36 -6.73 -0.13 -7.90
C LEU A 36 -8.16 0.03 -8.42
N ALA A 37 -8.41 -0.23 -9.70
CA ALA A 37 -9.74 -0.14 -10.30
C ALA A 37 -10.74 -1.11 -9.63
N GLU A 38 -10.28 -2.30 -9.25
CA GLU A 38 -11.10 -3.34 -8.60
C GLU A 38 -11.70 -2.87 -7.25
N PHE A 39 -11.05 -1.95 -6.53
CA PHE A 39 -11.59 -1.38 -5.29
C PHE A 39 -12.88 -0.59 -5.52
N ALA A 40 -12.92 0.20 -6.61
CA ALA A 40 -14.09 1.01 -6.96
C ALA A 40 -15.29 0.12 -7.33
N GLU A 41 -15.05 -1.01 -8.00
CA GLU A 41 -16.08 -1.99 -8.35
C GLU A 41 -16.74 -2.61 -7.11
N HIS A 42 -16.03 -2.67 -5.99
CA HIS A 42 -16.50 -3.20 -4.71
C HIS A 42 -16.91 -2.12 -3.70
N GLY A 43 -16.91 -0.84 -4.10
CA GLY A 43 -17.30 0.27 -3.23
C GLY A 43 -16.36 0.51 -2.04
N VAL A 44 -15.08 0.12 -2.18
CA VAL A 44 -14.03 0.28 -1.17
C VAL A 44 -13.21 1.51 -1.50
N GLY A 45 -12.99 2.39 -0.51
CA GLY A 45 -12.11 3.54 -0.66
C GLY A 45 -10.65 3.10 -0.67
N VAL A 46 -9.86 3.54 -1.65
CA VAL A 46 -8.44 3.23 -1.74
C VAL A 46 -7.59 4.47 -1.96
N GLU A 47 -6.47 4.55 -1.25
CA GLU A 47 -5.43 5.55 -1.45
C GLU A 47 -4.06 4.87 -1.56
N THR A 48 -3.11 5.52 -2.22
CA THR A 48 -1.75 5.02 -2.38
C THR A 48 -0.74 5.94 -1.69
N CYS A 49 0.31 5.34 -1.16
CA CYS A 49 1.49 6.03 -0.67
C CYS A 49 2.72 5.32 -1.24
N LEU A 50 3.31 5.93 -2.27
CA LEU A 50 4.43 5.36 -3.01
C LEU A 50 5.73 6.08 -2.63
N ILE A 51 6.78 5.31 -2.36
CA ILE A 51 8.10 5.80 -1.95
C ILE A 51 9.12 5.54 -3.08
N GLY A 52 10.01 6.48 -3.34
CA GLY A 52 11.17 6.29 -4.20
C GLY A 52 12.38 5.71 -3.48
N LEU A 53 13.20 4.93 -4.20
CA LEU A 53 14.50 4.43 -3.72
C LEU A 53 15.67 5.34 -4.12
N ASP A 54 15.37 6.55 -4.58
CA ASP A 54 16.32 7.59 -4.99
C ASP A 54 16.82 8.46 -3.82
N GLY A 55 16.35 8.21 -2.60
CA GLY A 55 16.69 8.96 -1.39
C GLY A 55 16.01 10.33 -1.28
N GLY A 56 15.04 10.64 -2.14
CA GLY A 56 14.33 11.91 -2.14
C GLY A 56 13.23 12.04 -1.09
N ASP A 57 12.77 10.93 -0.49
CA ASP A 57 11.66 10.93 0.45
C ASP A 57 12.12 10.91 1.92
N ASP A 58 11.47 11.74 2.74
CA ASP A 58 11.38 11.48 4.18
C ASP A 58 10.34 10.38 4.41
N VAL A 59 10.78 9.12 4.38
CA VAL A 59 9.92 7.93 4.51
C VAL A 59 9.06 7.99 5.76
N ASP A 60 9.61 8.38 6.92
CA ASP A 60 8.87 8.42 8.18
C ASP A 60 7.76 9.48 8.12
N GLY A 61 8.09 10.68 7.62
CA GLY A 61 7.15 11.77 7.43
C GLY A 61 6.04 11.43 6.44
N VAL A 62 6.40 10.92 5.26
CA VAL A 62 5.46 10.58 4.18
C VAL A 62 4.50 9.48 4.60
N LEU A 63 5.02 8.35 5.12
CA LEU A 63 4.18 7.25 5.59
C LEU A 63 3.37 7.64 6.82
N GLY A 64 3.98 8.35 7.76
CA GLY A 64 3.31 8.79 8.98
C GLY A 64 2.12 9.71 8.69
N ASN A 65 2.24 10.60 7.71
CA ASN A 65 1.13 11.46 7.28
C ASN A 65 0.02 10.67 6.61
N ALA A 66 0.35 9.76 5.67
CA ALA A 66 -0.64 8.91 5.01
C ALA A 66 -1.40 8.01 6.02
N LEU A 67 -0.69 7.40 6.96
CA LEU A 67 -1.28 6.53 7.97
C LEU A 67 -2.20 7.27 8.95
N ARG A 68 -1.93 8.54 9.24
CA ARG A 68 -2.75 9.36 10.15
C ARG A 68 -3.89 10.10 9.46
N ALA A 69 -3.91 10.14 8.12
CA ALA A 69 -4.92 10.87 7.36
C ALA A 69 -6.33 10.39 7.70
N HIS A 70 -6.49 9.07 7.86
CA HIS A 70 -7.78 8.41 8.05
C HIS A 70 -7.65 7.16 8.92
N PRO A 71 -8.73 6.72 9.61
CA PRO A 71 -8.79 5.36 10.09
C PRO A 71 -8.83 4.42 8.87
N TRP A 72 -7.92 3.45 8.84
CA TRP A 72 -7.80 2.45 7.79
C TRP A 72 -8.29 1.11 8.30
N ASP A 73 -9.07 0.38 7.51
CA ASP A 73 -9.47 -0.99 7.83
C ASP A 73 -8.36 -1.98 7.44
N CYS A 74 -7.61 -1.66 6.38
CA CYS A 74 -6.48 -2.46 5.94
C CYS A 74 -5.36 -1.58 5.34
N VAL A 75 -4.11 -1.96 5.57
CA VAL A 75 -2.94 -1.43 4.88
C VAL A 75 -2.31 -2.55 4.06
N THR A 76 -2.30 -2.39 2.74
CA THR A 76 -1.63 -3.33 1.83
C THR A 76 -0.18 -2.88 1.60
N VAL A 77 0.78 -3.77 1.81
CA VAL A 77 2.20 -3.52 1.56
C VAL A 77 2.62 -4.23 0.27
N GLY A 78 2.95 -3.44 -0.75
CA GLY A 78 3.32 -3.89 -2.08
C GLY A 78 4.52 -4.83 -2.11
N GLY A 79 4.56 -5.74 -3.10
CA GLY A 79 5.63 -6.73 -3.25
C GLY A 79 7.03 -6.14 -3.45
N GLY A 80 7.15 -4.93 -4.01
CA GLY A 80 8.44 -4.26 -4.21
C GLY A 80 9.23 -4.03 -2.92
N LEU A 81 8.54 -3.87 -1.78
CA LEU A 81 9.14 -3.72 -0.45
C LEU A 81 9.55 -5.06 0.17
N ARG A 82 9.13 -6.19 -0.40
CA ARG A 82 9.19 -7.51 0.25
C ARG A 82 10.02 -8.56 -0.49
N HIS A 83 10.28 -8.35 -1.78
CA HIS A 83 10.92 -9.35 -2.64
C HIS A 83 12.43 -9.14 -2.85
N SER A 84 13.03 -8.12 -2.24
CA SER A 84 14.48 -7.90 -2.24
C SER A 84 15.00 -7.77 -0.82
N ASP A 85 16.11 -8.47 -0.52
CA ASP A 85 16.81 -8.38 0.77
C ASP A 85 17.32 -6.96 1.06
N ASP A 86 17.58 -6.16 0.01
CA ASP A 86 18.00 -4.76 0.14
C ASP A 86 16.92 -3.87 0.77
N GLN A 87 15.67 -4.32 0.81
CA GLN A 87 14.54 -3.55 1.32
C GLN A 87 14.07 -4.00 2.71
N VAL A 88 14.78 -4.91 3.38
CA VAL A 88 14.38 -5.44 4.69
C VAL A 88 14.23 -4.34 5.73
N GLU A 89 15.20 -3.43 5.85
CA GLU A 89 15.13 -2.33 6.83
C GLU A 89 13.96 -1.38 6.55
N LEU A 90 13.72 -1.07 5.26
CA LEU A 90 12.59 -0.25 4.84
C LEU A 90 11.25 -0.95 5.14
N LEU A 91 11.16 -2.26 4.91
CA LEU A 91 9.98 -3.06 5.25
C LEU A 91 9.72 -3.05 6.75
N GLU A 92 10.76 -3.25 7.58
CA GLU A 92 10.64 -3.16 9.03
C GLU A 92 10.12 -1.79 9.47
N GLN A 93 10.65 -0.71 8.88
CA GLN A 93 10.18 0.65 9.15
C GLN A 93 8.70 0.82 8.77
N VAL A 94 8.29 0.39 7.58
CA VAL A 94 6.89 0.43 7.11
C VAL A 94 5.98 -0.29 8.11
N ILE A 95 6.30 -1.53 8.48
CA ILE A 95 5.45 -2.33 9.38
C ILE A 95 5.34 -1.69 10.77
N ASN A 96 6.44 -1.17 11.30
CA ASN A 96 6.44 -0.50 12.60
C ASN A 96 5.64 0.81 12.57
N LEU A 97 5.70 1.57 11.47
CA LEU A 97 4.89 2.77 11.30
C LEU A 97 3.41 2.46 11.19
N VAL A 98 3.04 1.41 10.44
CA VAL A 98 1.65 0.94 10.38
C VAL A 98 1.14 0.60 11.77
N ARG A 99 1.89 -0.22 12.53
CA ARG A 99 1.51 -0.59 13.92
C ARG A 99 1.40 0.61 14.86
N ARG A 100 2.21 1.65 14.65
CA ARG A 100 2.20 2.86 15.50
C ARG A 100 1.06 3.80 15.17
N HIS A 101 0.74 3.99 13.89
CA HIS A 101 -0.15 5.05 13.43
C HIS A 101 -1.51 4.57 12.94
N ALA A 102 -1.64 3.28 12.60
CA ALA A 102 -2.89 2.63 12.24
C ALA A 102 -2.99 1.25 12.94
N PRO A 103 -2.98 1.20 14.29
CA PRO A 103 -2.92 -0.06 15.04
C PRO A 103 -4.12 -0.99 14.83
N ASP A 104 -5.27 -0.42 14.45
CA ASP A 104 -6.50 -1.18 14.21
C ASP A 104 -6.60 -1.72 12.77
N ALA A 105 -5.74 -1.23 11.86
CA ALA A 105 -5.74 -1.67 10.47
C ALA A 105 -5.12 -3.07 10.35
N ALA A 106 -5.78 -3.97 9.62
CA ALA A 106 -5.14 -5.20 9.21
C ALA A 106 -3.96 -4.92 8.26
N ILE A 107 -2.94 -5.77 8.28
CA ILE A 107 -1.83 -5.69 7.32
C ILE A 107 -2.02 -6.78 6.26
N ALA A 108 -2.09 -6.37 5.00
CA ALA A 108 -2.22 -7.27 3.86
C ALA A 108 -0.98 -7.25 2.97
N PHE A 109 -0.78 -8.38 2.32
CA PHE A 109 0.31 -8.64 1.40
C PHE A 109 -0.29 -9.20 0.11
N ASN A 110 -0.10 -8.49 -0.99
CA ASN A 110 -0.46 -8.91 -2.34
C ASN A 110 0.67 -9.74 -2.99
N SER A 111 0.35 -10.62 -3.94
CA SER A 111 1.37 -11.38 -4.68
C SER A 111 1.88 -10.63 -5.91
N SER A 112 1.03 -9.78 -6.48
CA SER A 112 1.33 -8.89 -7.61
C SER A 112 0.50 -7.60 -7.49
N PRO A 113 0.87 -6.51 -8.21
CA PRO A 113 0.11 -5.25 -8.17
C PRO A 113 -1.38 -5.41 -8.49
N ALA A 114 -1.73 -6.26 -9.47
CA ALA A 114 -3.11 -6.55 -9.83
C ALA A 114 -3.91 -7.28 -8.74
N THR A 115 -3.25 -7.94 -7.78
CA THR A 115 -3.93 -8.68 -6.68
C THR A 115 -4.12 -7.85 -5.41
N THR A 116 -4.00 -6.53 -5.50
CA THR A 116 -4.03 -5.63 -4.33
C THR A 116 -5.39 -5.65 -3.63
N TYR A 117 -6.50 -5.59 -4.37
CA TYR A 117 -7.84 -5.71 -3.79
C TYR A 117 -8.05 -7.08 -3.12
N ALA A 118 -7.79 -8.18 -3.83
CA ALA A 118 -7.92 -9.53 -3.29
C ALA A 118 -7.09 -9.75 -2.00
N ALA A 119 -5.98 -9.01 -1.83
CA ALA A 119 -5.21 -9.05 -0.60
C ALA A 119 -5.91 -8.34 0.57
N ALA A 120 -6.48 -7.17 0.32
CA ALA A 120 -7.22 -6.39 1.33
C ALA A 120 -8.56 -7.03 1.70
N ALA A 121 -9.29 -7.58 0.72
CA ALA A 121 -10.59 -8.24 0.86
C ALA A 121 -10.60 -9.31 1.97
N ARG A 122 -9.47 -10.01 2.17
CA ARG A 122 -9.31 -11.01 3.25
C ARG A 122 -9.55 -10.45 4.66
N TRP A 123 -9.50 -9.13 4.83
CA TRP A 123 -9.54 -8.46 6.12
C TRP A 123 -10.68 -7.47 6.28
N ILE A 124 -11.17 -6.87 5.19
CA ILE A 124 -12.20 -5.82 5.24
C ILE A 124 -13.64 -6.35 5.16
N ASP A 125 -13.85 -7.60 4.74
CA ASP A 125 -15.19 -8.21 4.61
C ASP A 125 -15.69 -8.89 5.91
N ARG A 126 -15.37 -8.33 7.09
CA ARG A 126 -15.67 -8.95 8.39
C ARG A 126 -16.81 -8.30 9.16
#